data_AF-A0A315R434-F1
#
_entry.id   AF-A0A315R434-F1
#
_cell.length_a   1.000
_cell.length_b   1.000
_cell.length_c   1.000
_cell.angle_alpha   90.00
_cell.angle_beta   90.00
_cell.angle_gamma   90.00
#
_symmetry.space_group_name_H-M   'P 1'
#
loop_
_entity.id
_entity.type
_entity.pdbx_description
1 polymer ?
#
loop_
_entity_poly.entity_id
_entity_poly.type
_entity_poly.pdbx_seq_one_letter_code
_entity_poly.pdbx_strand_id
1 'polypeptide(L)'
;MSIVKILREKGDKHFNIEKYPLEDLSSSHTILFLIDHMEIISDYFTEHRLESLSNEDKYYDFLFLQFIEKFETDIEHIPSEYGTQLKELVYFAKNEKAQINNGDIIKCIKENYKSIFKAADDHYDSGLRDETLNYLICFNSGFRDCGVFEYLIKHYTYYALDNLERLLSIFKQNGNRLVRLLMIEQIHRILDVRFGMICEAIVGIHNRGIIDIAVESARIVYNKIIERNKSGEDAFSLQIDLNLAYKTLYHLKMEEAKQLLSLKREIDKRVNGWIENDGQVFEFEIPIGEYRRYLEEYDAPPFYKYLALTHDINNETKLWKSHIDSLSEDKQVSLMDLVATAQGTNSYFTLSKKMSFDIYITNYSLQLINWFSIPKFEDEFREFFKSNVDYIFEVLNHDISFEGLDENIKNFLDLVSGAISEREHGIALFNKTMFLISFLEKTLRLIYLSVDTKIFFEKNITLGSIFGSNNNLNPVMLRLLGEHQLRWTRYYLLKDDDEVGLEYRNRIAHLRDVKPNNFTTNEFLSIVWIVLSTLNTVFVNLINDEDLEEYIMNARKDEVDGEYSV
;
A
#
# COMPACT_ATOMS: atom_id res chain seq x y z
N MET A 1 10.79 16.40 -40.65
CA MET A 1 10.86 16.80 -39.24
C MET A 1 9.45 16.81 -38.71
N SER A 2 9.16 16.05 -37.66
CA SER A 2 7.81 15.96 -37.08
C SER A 2 7.37 17.24 -36.37
N ILE A 3 6.06 17.39 -36.15
CA ILE A 3 5.47 18.50 -35.40
C ILE A 3 6.02 18.58 -33.97
N VAL A 4 6.25 17.43 -33.32
CA VAL A 4 6.81 17.38 -31.96
C VAL A 4 8.19 18.05 -31.92
N LYS A 5 9.04 17.82 -32.94
CA LYS A 5 10.35 18.47 -33.05
C LYS A 5 10.20 19.98 -33.27
N ILE A 6 9.26 20.40 -34.12
CA ILE A 6 8.99 21.81 -34.39
C ILE A 6 8.54 22.54 -33.12
N LEU A 7 7.61 21.94 -32.35
CA LEU A 7 7.11 22.52 -31.11
C LEU A 7 8.21 22.63 -30.04
N ARG A 8 9.12 21.66 -29.96
CA ARG A 8 10.28 21.74 -29.06
C ARG A 8 11.28 22.82 -29.45
N GLU A 9 11.51 23.02 -30.73
CA GLU A 9 12.45 24.03 -31.23
C GLU A 9 11.90 25.46 -31.08
N LYS A 10 10.60 25.63 -31.33
CA LYS A 10 9.95 26.96 -31.34
C LYS A 10 9.32 27.36 -30.00
N GLY A 11 9.02 26.39 -29.14
CA GLY A 11 8.34 26.61 -27.86
C GLY A 11 9.12 26.01 -26.70
N ASP A 12 8.65 24.89 -26.16
CA ASP A 12 9.19 24.25 -24.96
C ASP A 12 10.06 23.04 -25.33
N LYS A 13 11.37 23.15 -25.05
CA LYS A 13 12.35 22.07 -25.28
C LYS A 13 12.03 20.79 -24.52
N HIS A 14 11.26 20.88 -23.43
CA HIS A 14 10.88 19.76 -22.58
C HIS A 14 9.47 19.23 -22.88
N PHE A 15 8.77 19.77 -23.87
CA PHE A 15 7.47 19.25 -24.30
C PHE A 15 7.56 17.76 -24.60
N ASN A 16 6.62 16.96 -24.09
CA ASN A 16 6.48 15.53 -24.36
C ASN A 16 5.01 15.21 -24.66
N ILE A 17 4.74 14.02 -25.21
CA ILE A 17 3.37 13.60 -25.54
C ILE A 17 2.81 12.60 -24.52
N GLU A 18 2.97 12.93 -23.23
CA GLU A 18 2.44 12.15 -22.11
C GLU A 18 1.22 12.85 -21.52
N LYS A 19 0.10 12.12 -21.36
CA LYS A 19 -1.10 12.67 -20.70
C LYS A 19 -1.06 12.31 -19.22
N TYR A 20 -1.03 13.34 -18.37
CA TYR A 20 -1.20 13.21 -16.93
C TYR A 20 -2.66 13.41 -16.51
N PRO A 21 -3.06 13.02 -15.28
CA PRO A 21 -4.36 13.40 -14.71
C PRO A 21 -4.53 14.92 -14.66
N LEU A 22 -5.78 15.40 -14.67
CA LEU A 22 -6.07 16.84 -14.74
C LEU A 22 -5.58 17.59 -13.49
N GLU A 23 -5.49 16.90 -12.36
CA GLU A 23 -4.97 17.40 -11.09
C GLU A 23 -3.45 17.67 -11.13
N ASP A 24 -2.74 17.09 -12.10
CA ASP A 24 -1.31 17.33 -12.29
C ASP A 24 -1.07 18.71 -12.91
N LEU A 25 -0.17 19.49 -12.31
CA LEU A 25 0.21 20.82 -12.81
C LEU A 25 0.73 20.76 -14.26
N SER A 26 1.33 19.64 -14.66
CA SER A 26 1.81 19.40 -16.02
C SER A 26 0.65 19.40 -17.02
N SER A 27 -0.52 18.85 -16.67
CA SER A 27 -1.67 18.79 -17.58
C SER A 27 -2.16 20.17 -17.97
N SER A 28 -2.27 21.08 -16.99
CA SER A 28 -2.68 22.47 -17.24
C SER A 28 -1.67 23.21 -18.11
N HIS A 29 -0.37 23.04 -17.83
CA HIS A 29 0.71 23.61 -18.66
C HIS A 29 0.67 23.09 -20.10
N THR A 30 0.47 21.79 -20.28
CA THR A 30 0.43 21.18 -21.61
C THR A 30 -0.79 21.61 -22.42
N ILE A 31 -1.98 21.72 -21.81
CA ILE A 31 -3.17 22.23 -22.49
C ILE A 31 -2.95 23.66 -22.97
N LEU A 32 -2.44 24.54 -22.10
CA LEU A 32 -2.12 25.92 -22.46
C LEU A 32 -1.09 25.98 -23.58
N PHE A 33 -0.02 25.19 -23.49
CA PHE A 33 1.01 25.11 -24.53
C PHE A 33 0.41 24.71 -25.89
N LEU A 34 -0.48 23.72 -25.94
CA LEU A 34 -1.13 23.28 -27.17
C LEU A 34 -2.03 24.37 -27.78
N ILE A 35 -2.78 25.08 -26.93
CA ILE A 35 -3.64 26.19 -27.35
C ILE A 35 -2.80 27.36 -27.90
N ASP A 36 -1.76 27.77 -27.17
CA ASP A 36 -0.87 28.88 -27.56
C ASP A 36 -0.15 28.62 -28.89
N HIS A 37 0.05 27.35 -29.24
CA HIS A 37 0.72 26.93 -30.47
C HIS A 37 -0.22 26.35 -31.53
N MET A 38 -1.54 26.56 -31.38
CA MET A 38 -2.56 26.02 -32.29
C MET A 38 -2.31 26.40 -33.76
N GLU A 39 -1.96 27.67 -34.04
CA GLU A 39 -1.65 28.11 -35.41
C GLU A 39 -0.48 27.34 -36.03
N ILE A 40 0.59 27.12 -35.25
CA ILE A 40 1.77 26.36 -35.71
C ILE A 40 1.38 24.92 -36.03
N ILE A 41 0.52 24.32 -35.21
CA ILE A 41 0.01 22.96 -35.42
C ILE A 41 -0.83 22.91 -36.70
N SER A 42 -1.79 23.82 -36.86
CA SER A 42 -2.67 23.85 -38.04
C SER A 42 -1.92 24.11 -39.34
N ASP A 43 -0.98 25.06 -39.35
CA ASP A 43 -0.15 25.36 -40.52
C ASP A 43 0.70 24.15 -40.92
N TYR A 44 1.32 23.49 -39.94
CA TYR A 44 2.14 22.31 -40.20
C TYR A 44 1.35 21.21 -40.89
N PHE A 45 0.18 20.83 -40.36
CA PHE A 45 -0.62 19.75 -40.91
C PHE A 45 -1.33 20.13 -42.23
N THR A 46 -1.53 21.43 -42.48
CA THR A 46 -1.99 21.90 -43.79
C THR A 46 -0.96 21.64 -44.89
N GLU A 47 0.32 21.89 -44.61
CA GLU A 47 1.43 21.63 -45.53
C GLU A 47 1.86 20.15 -45.56
N HIS A 48 1.74 19.46 -44.43
CA HIS A 48 2.25 18.11 -44.20
C HIS A 48 1.11 17.14 -43.85
N ARG A 49 0.07 17.10 -44.69
CA ARG A 49 -1.08 16.21 -44.50
C ARG A 49 -0.69 14.77 -44.17
N LEU A 50 -1.46 14.16 -43.27
CA LEU A 50 -1.23 12.82 -42.77
C LEU A 50 -1.94 11.76 -43.64
N GLU A 51 -1.50 11.62 -44.89
CA GLU A 51 -2.10 10.68 -45.84
C GLU A 51 -1.57 9.23 -45.69
N SER A 52 -0.35 9.07 -45.18
CA SER A 52 0.25 7.75 -44.93
C SER A 52 1.36 7.81 -43.87
N LEU A 53 1.65 6.66 -43.26
CA LEU A 53 2.75 6.48 -42.30
C LEU A 53 3.99 5.90 -43.00
N SER A 54 4.61 6.70 -43.87
CA SER A 54 5.73 6.26 -44.70
C SER A 54 7.09 6.27 -43.99
N ASN A 55 7.20 6.95 -42.84
CA ASN A 55 8.43 7.06 -42.05
C ASN A 55 8.12 7.37 -40.58
N GLU A 56 9.15 7.37 -39.74
CA GLU A 56 9.07 7.66 -38.30
C GLU A 56 8.55 9.07 -37.97
N ASP A 57 8.90 10.11 -38.73
CA ASP A 57 8.42 11.47 -38.47
C ASP A 57 6.90 11.55 -38.64
N LYS A 58 6.35 10.94 -39.71
CA LYS A 58 4.90 10.86 -39.94
C LYS A 58 4.19 9.99 -38.91
N TYR A 59 4.84 8.95 -38.42
CA TYR A 59 4.33 8.17 -37.29
C TYR A 59 4.26 9.00 -36.00
N TYR A 60 5.25 9.85 -35.74
CA TYR A 60 5.21 10.75 -34.58
C TYR A 60 4.16 11.85 -34.71
N ASP A 61 3.96 12.38 -35.92
CA ASP A 61 2.85 13.30 -36.20
C ASP A 61 1.50 12.65 -35.89
N PHE A 62 1.33 11.38 -36.28
CA PHE A 62 0.13 10.61 -35.93
C PHE A 62 -0.04 10.45 -34.42
N LEU A 63 1.02 10.04 -33.70
CA LEU A 63 0.96 9.89 -32.23
C LEU A 63 0.65 11.22 -31.53
N PHE A 64 1.18 12.34 -32.03
CA PHE A 64 0.86 13.67 -31.52
C PHE A 64 -0.62 14.03 -31.69
N LEU A 65 -1.22 13.75 -32.85
CA LEU A 65 -2.66 13.96 -33.04
C LEU A 65 -3.51 13.06 -32.12
N GLN A 66 -3.07 11.83 -31.85
CA GLN A 66 -3.72 11.00 -30.83
C GLN A 66 -3.58 11.56 -29.42
N PHE A 67 -2.42 12.10 -29.10
CA PHE A 67 -2.16 12.73 -27.81
C PHE A 67 -3.13 13.89 -27.55
N ILE A 68 -3.34 14.76 -28.54
CA ILE A 68 -4.34 15.85 -28.45
C ILE A 68 -5.75 15.28 -28.18
N GLU A 69 -6.15 14.22 -28.89
CA GLU A 69 -7.49 13.61 -28.73
C GLU A 69 -7.75 13.13 -27.29
N LYS A 70 -6.71 12.69 -26.55
CA LYS A 70 -6.86 12.23 -25.17
C LYS A 70 -7.42 13.31 -24.24
N PHE A 71 -7.29 14.59 -24.58
CA PHE A 71 -7.83 15.71 -23.80
C PHE A 71 -9.33 15.98 -24.04
N GLU A 72 -10.01 15.23 -24.92
CA GLU A 72 -11.45 15.39 -25.15
C GLU A 72 -12.26 15.29 -23.85
N THR A 73 -11.86 14.38 -22.96
CA THR A 73 -12.51 14.15 -21.67
C THR A 73 -12.29 15.29 -20.66
N ASP A 74 -11.31 16.16 -20.88
CA ASP A 74 -10.93 17.22 -19.94
C ASP A 74 -11.61 18.57 -20.28
N ILE A 75 -12.20 18.70 -21.47
CA ILE A 75 -12.78 19.95 -22.00
C ILE A 75 -13.83 20.54 -21.05
N GLU A 76 -14.67 19.71 -20.44
CA GLU A 76 -15.76 20.16 -19.55
C GLU A 76 -15.27 20.55 -18.15
N HIS A 77 -14.01 20.24 -17.82
CA HIS A 77 -13.43 20.41 -16.49
C HIS A 77 -12.45 21.59 -16.40
N ILE A 78 -12.23 22.32 -17.50
CA ILE A 78 -11.36 23.50 -17.56
C ILE A 78 -12.16 24.78 -17.84
N PRO A 79 -11.61 25.99 -17.59
CA PRO A 79 -12.31 27.24 -17.86
C PRO A 79 -12.76 27.34 -19.32
N SER A 80 -13.96 27.91 -19.54
CA SER A 80 -14.67 27.84 -20.83
C SER A 80 -13.91 28.45 -22.01
N GLU A 81 -13.07 29.45 -21.76
CA GLU A 81 -12.22 30.09 -22.78
C GLU A 81 -11.22 29.10 -23.39
N TYR A 82 -10.47 28.39 -22.55
CA TYR A 82 -9.52 27.34 -22.97
C TYR A 82 -10.25 26.10 -23.46
N GLY A 83 -11.37 25.72 -22.83
CA GLY A 83 -12.18 24.58 -23.23
C GLY A 83 -12.69 24.68 -24.68
N THR A 84 -13.07 25.88 -25.13
CA THR A 84 -13.52 26.10 -26.52
C THR A 84 -12.39 25.90 -27.51
N GLN A 85 -11.20 26.47 -27.25
CA GLN A 85 -10.03 26.33 -28.13
C GLN A 85 -9.51 24.89 -28.17
N LEU A 86 -9.45 24.24 -27.01
CA LEU A 86 -9.07 22.83 -26.91
C LEU A 86 -10.02 21.93 -27.71
N LYS A 87 -11.33 22.19 -27.64
CA LYS A 87 -12.35 21.46 -28.41
C LYS A 87 -12.13 21.58 -29.92
N GLU A 88 -11.78 22.77 -30.40
CA GLU A 88 -11.44 22.99 -31.81
C GLU A 88 -10.19 22.20 -32.22
N LEU A 89 -9.15 22.24 -31.39
CA LEU A 89 -7.91 21.50 -31.63
C LEU A 89 -8.12 19.97 -31.61
N VAL A 90 -8.93 19.46 -30.69
CA VAL A 90 -9.32 18.04 -30.64
C VAL A 90 -10.10 17.64 -31.90
N TYR A 91 -11.05 18.46 -32.33
CA TYR A 91 -11.81 18.20 -33.56
C TYR A 91 -10.89 18.19 -34.79
N PHE A 92 -9.97 19.15 -34.88
CA PHE A 92 -8.95 19.20 -35.92
C PHE A 92 -8.11 17.91 -35.94
N ALA A 93 -7.59 17.50 -34.78
CA ALA A 93 -6.73 16.32 -34.68
C ALA A 93 -7.44 15.02 -35.08
N LYS A 94 -8.73 14.87 -34.73
CA LYS A 94 -9.56 13.73 -35.16
C LYS A 94 -9.71 13.65 -36.68
N ASN A 95 -9.95 14.79 -37.33
CA ASN A 95 -10.16 14.84 -38.77
C ASN A 95 -8.86 14.52 -39.53
N GLU A 96 -7.73 15.10 -39.12
CA GLU A 96 -6.45 14.93 -39.83
C GLU A 96 -5.96 13.47 -39.83
N LYS A 97 -6.22 12.71 -38.77
CA LYS A 97 -5.79 11.31 -38.68
C LYS A 97 -6.82 10.29 -39.18
N ALA A 98 -8.03 10.71 -39.55
CA ALA A 98 -9.16 9.81 -39.81
C ALA A 98 -8.90 8.77 -40.93
N GLN A 99 -7.95 9.04 -41.82
CA GLN A 99 -7.61 8.17 -42.96
C GLN A 99 -6.63 7.05 -42.59
N ILE A 100 -5.94 7.15 -41.45
CA ILE A 100 -4.94 6.17 -41.01
C ILE A 100 -5.63 5.00 -40.32
N ASN A 101 -5.39 3.78 -40.82
CA ASN A 101 -5.93 2.57 -40.21
C ASN A 101 -4.86 1.78 -39.42
N ASN A 102 -5.30 0.82 -38.61
CA ASN A 102 -4.41 -0.02 -37.80
C ASN A 102 -3.39 -0.81 -38.64
N GLY A 103 -3.73 -1.19 -39.87
CA GLY A 103 -2.82 -1.88 -40.79
C GLY A 103 -1.63 -1.00 -41.18
N ASP A 104 -1.85 0.28 -41.43
CA ASP A 104 -0.80 1.26 -41.74
C ASP A 104 0.14 1.46 -40.56
N ILE A 105 -0.42 1.56 -39.35
CA ILE A 105 0.34 1.69 -38.09
C ILE A 105 1.24 0.48 -37.89
N ILE A 106 0.68 -0.74 -37.98
CA ILE A 106 1.42 -1.99 -37.82
C ILE A 106 2.54 -2.08 -38.86
N LYS A 107 2.26 -1.74 -40.12
CA LYS A 107 3.25 -1.77 -41.19
C LYS A 107 4.41 -0.79 -40.92
N CYS A 108 4.08 0.45 -40.57
CA CYS A 108 5.09 1.47 -40.28
C CYS A 108 6.00 1.05 -39.11
N ILE A 109 5.42 0.56 -38.00
CA ILE A 109 6.20 0.09 -36.85
C ILE A 109 7.11 -1.08 -37.25
N LYS A 110 6.60 -2.07 -37.99
CA LYS A 110 7.42 -3.21 -38.46
C LYS A 110 8.62 -2.79 -39.28
N GLU A 111 8.44 -1.81 -40.16
CA GLU A 111 9.49 -1.34 -41.06
C GLU A 111 10.51 -0.43 -40.35
N ASN A 112 10.08 0.29 -39.31
CA ASN A 112 10.87 1.39 -38.72
C ASN A 112 11.11 1.29 -37.19
N TYR A 113 10.76 0.19 -36.51
CA TYR A 113 10.81 0.11 -35.04
C TYR A 113 12.15 0.56 -34.42
N LYS A 114 13.28 0.26 -35.06
CA LYS A 114 14.61 0.67 -34.55
C LYS A 114 14.74 2.18 -34.48
N SER A 115 14.37 2.88 -35.54
CA SER A 115 14.40 4.33 -35.59
C SER A 115 13.37 4.94 -34.65
N ILE A 116 12.17 4.36 -34.58
CA ILE A 116 11.07 4.81 -33.71
C ILE A 116 11.50 4.81 -32.24
N PHE A 117 12.10 3.72 -31.76
CA PHE A 117 12.56 3.66 -30.37
C PHE A 117 13.82 4.52 -30.15
N LYS A 118 14.72 4.60 -31.13
CA LYS A 118 15.93 5.42 -31.01
C LYS A 118 15.62 6.92 -30.91
N ALA A 119 14.78 7.44 -31.81
CA ALA A 119 14.47 8.86 -31.81
C ALA A 119 13.63 9.25 -30.58
N ALA A 120 12.77 8.38 -30.06
CA ALA A 120 12.08 8.66 -28.81
C ALA A 120 13.05 8.80 -27.61
N ASP A 121 14.13 8.02 -27.57
CA ASP A 121 15.21 8.17 -26.59
C ASP A 121 16.03 9.44 -26.80
N ASP A 122 16.47 9.70 -28.04
CA ASP A 122 17.26 10.89 -28.39
C ASP A 122 16.53 12.20 -28.05
N HIS A 123 15.21 12.13 -27.95
CA HIS A 123 14.34 13.25 -27.63
C HIS A 123 13.79 13.26 -26.19
N TYR A 124 14.21 12.33 -25.33
CA TYR A 124 13.71 12.18 -23.96
C TYR A 124 12.17 12.08 -23.87
N ASP A 125 11.54 11.45 -24.85
CA ASP A 125 10.07 11.36 -24.94
C ASP A 125 9.58 9.97 -24.49
N SER A 126 9.21 9.87 -23.21
CA SER A 126 8.53 8.69 -22.64
C SER A 126 7.22 8.40 -23.37
N GLY A 127 6.40 9.42 -23.62
CA GLY A 127 5.08 9.29 -24.25
C GLY A 127 5.11 8.62 -25.62
N LEU A 128 6.08 8.96 -26.49
CA LEU A 128 6.24 8.29 -27.79
C LEU A 128 6.54 6.79 -27.66
N ARG A 129 7.38 6.40 -26.68
CA ARG A 129 7.71 4.99 -26.43
C ARG A 129 6.50 4.24 -25.88
N ASP A 130 5.81 4.85 -24.92
CA ASP A 130 4.65 4.24 -24.25
C ASP A 130 3.49 4.04 -25.21
N GLU A 131 3.20 5.02 -26.07
CA GLU A 131 2.13 4.87 -27.05
C GLU A 131 2.50 3.81 -28.10
N THR A 132 3.76 3.75 -28.53
CA THR A 132 4.24 2.69 -29.42
C THR A 132 4.13 1.31 -28.76
N LEU A 133 4.48 1.19 -27.47
CA LEU A 133 4.32 -0.04 -26.72
C LEU A 133 2.85 -0.46 -26.61
N ASN A 134 1.92 0.49 -26.41
CA ASN A 134 0.48 0.22 -26.40
C ASN A 134 0.05 -0.43 -27.72
N TYR A 135 0.50 0.09 -28.86
CA TYR A 135 0.25 -0.51 -30.17
C TYR A 135 0.84 -1.92 -30.30
N LEU A 136 2.08 -2.14 -29.84
CA LEU A 136 2.69 -3.46 -29.85
C LEU A 136 1.89 -4.48 -29.02
N ILE A 137 1.35 -4.06 -27.88
CA ILE A 137 0.54 -4.91 -27.00
C ILE A 137 -0.82 -5.21 -27.63
N CYS A 138 -1.55 -4.18 -28.06
CA CYS A 138 -2.89 -4.28 -28.64
C CYS A 138 -2.88 -5.10 -29.94
N PHE A 139 -1.86 -4.95 -30.78
CA PHE A 139 -1.77 -5.59 -32.09
C PHE A 139 -0.63 -6.62 -32.18
N ASN A 140 -0.34 -7.31 -31.08
CA ASN A 140 0.79 -8.24 -30.96
C ASN A 140 0.86 -9.32 -32.06
N SER A 141 -0.30 -9.77 -32.58
CA SER A 141 -0.38 -10.76 -33.67
C SER A 141 0.29 -10.25 -34.94
N GLY A 142 0.25 -8.94 -35.18
CA GLY A 142 0.97 -8.28 -36.24
C GLY A 142 2.48 -8.48 -36.12
N PHE A 143 3.04 -8.44 -34.90
CA PHE A 143 4.48 -8.27 -34.69
C PHE A 143 5.29 -9.55 -34.42
N ARG A 144 4.66 -10.74 -34.46
CA ARG A 144 5.27 -12.01 -34.01
C ARG A 144 6.65 -12.34 -34.59
N ASP A 145 6.91 -11.98 -35.85
CA ASP A 145 8.11 -12.40 -36.58
C ASP A 145 9.02 -11.23 -37.02
N CYS A 146 8.77 -10.00 -36.55
CA CYS A 146 9.52 -8.82 -37.00
C CYS A 146 10.74 -8.46 -36.13
N GLY A 147 10.92 -9.13 -35.00
CA GLY A 147 12.07 -8.92 -34.10
C GLY A 147 11.94 -7.71 -33.17
N VAL A 148 10.80 -7.02 -33.15
CA VAL A 148 10.61 -5.78 -32.36
C VAL A 148 10.74 -6.03 -30.85
N PHE A 149 10.21 -7.15 -30.34
CA PHE A 149 10.31 -7.48 -28.91
C PHE A 149 11.74 -7.88 -28.52
N GLU A 150 12.46 -8.61 -29.36
CA GLU A 150 13.88 -8.90 -29.15
C GLU A 150 14.72 -7.62 -29.15
N TYR A 151 14.40 -6.67 -30.04
CA TYR A 151 15.05 -5.37 -30.08
C TYR A 151 14.78 -4.56 -28.80
N LEU A 152 13.51 -4.50 -28.38
CA LEU A 152 13.09 -3.85 -27.13
C LEU A 152 13.87 -4.41 -25.94
N ILE A 153 13.92 -5.74 -25.79
CA ILE A 153 14.62 -6.37 -24.66
C ILE A 153 16.13 -6.10 -24.70
N LYS A 154 16.76 -6.10 -25.88
CA LYS A 154 18.23 -5.96 -26.01
C LYS A 154 18.72 -4.52 -25.90
N HIS A 155 17.93 -3.54 -26.33
CA HIS A 155 18.34 -2.13 -26.37
C HIS A 155 17.66 -1.28 -25.30
N TYR A 156 16.49 -1.71 -24.82
CA TYR A 156 15.65 -1.00 -23.85
C TYR A 156 15.29 -1.93 -22.69
N THR A 157 16.28 -2.64 -22.16
CA THR A 157 16.08 -3.71 -21.17
C THR A 157 15.34 -3.24 -19.92
N TYR A 158 15.68 -2.05 -19.40
CA TYR A 158 14.99 -1.43 -18.26
C TYR A 158 13.49 -1.24 -18.55
N TYR A 159 13.18 -0.65 -19.69
CA TYR A 159 11.81 -0.38 -20.11
C TYR A 159 11.00 -1.67 -20.34
N ALA A 160 11.64 -2.71 -20.87
CA ALA A 160 11.02 -4.03 -21.03
C ALA A 160 10.73 -4.71 -19.67
N LEU A 161 11.59 -4.53 -18.67
CA LEU A 161 11.35 -5.01 -17.31
C LEU A 161 10.21 -4.25 -16.65
N ASP A 162 10.24 -2.91 -16.70
CA ASP A 162 9.24 -2.03 -16.09
C ASP A 162 7.83 -2.30 -16.66
N ASN A 163 7.73 -2.82 -17.90
CA ASN A 163 6.48 -3.23 -18.54
C ASN A 163 6.26 -4.76 -18.61
N LEU A 164 7.04 -5.56 -17.86
CA LEU A 164 7.02 -7.02 -17.98
C LEU A 164 5.63 -7.61 -17.76
N GLU A 165 4.87 -7.13 -16.78
CA GLU A 165 3.53 -7.64 -16.50
C GLU A 165 2.61 -7.57 -17.73
N ARG A 166 2.63 -6.42 -18.42
CA ARG A 166 1.83 -6.17 -19.63
C ARG A 166 2.32 -7.01 -20.82
N LEU A 167 3.62 -7.27 -20.87
CA LEU A 167 4.29 -7.99 -21.96
C LEU A 167 4.31 -9.52 -21.77
N LEU A 168 4.12 -10.02 -20.56
CA LEU A 168 4.39 -11.42 -20.23
C LEU A 168 3.48 -12.40 -21.00
N SER A 169 2.21 -12.02 -21.21
CA SER A 169 1.26 -12.81 -22.01
C SER A 169 1.74 -12.98 -23.46
N ILE A 170 2.35 -11.93 -24.03
CA ILE A 170 2.91 -11.91 -25.39
C ILE A 170 4.20 -12.73 -25.42
N PHE A 171 5.09 -12.53 -24.44
CA PHE A 171 6.36 -13.24 -24.37
C PHE A 171 6.18 -14.75 -24.23
N LYS A 172 5.13 -15.19 -23.53
CA LYS A 172 4.74 -16.61 -23.44
C LYS A 172 4.34 -17.21 -24.78
N GLN A 173 3.69 -16.46 -25.67
CA GLN A 173 3.29 -16.95 -26.99
C GLN A 173 4.49 -17.32 -27.88
N ASN A 174 5.69 -16.78 -27.59
CA ASN A 174 6.93 -17.11 -28.28
C ASN A 174 7.70 -18.27 -27.59
N GLY A 175 6.98 -19.24 -27.02
CA GLY A 175 7.59 -20.39 -26.34
C GLY A 175 8.54 -20.00 -25.19
N ASN A 176 8.24 -18.90 -24.49
CA ASN A 176 9.07 -18.30 -23.42
C ASN A 176 10.48 -17.82 -23.83
N ARG A 177 10.82 -17.81 -25.12
CA ARG A 177 12.12 -17.35 -25.61
C ARG A 177 12.41 -15.89 -25.22
N LEU A 178 11.41 -15.03 -25.32
CA LEU A 178 11.53 -13.61 -24.96
C LEU A 178 11.70 -13.43 -23.44
N VAL A 179 11.05 -14.26 -22.63
CA VAL A 179 11.24 -14.25 -21.16
C VAL A 179 12.67 -14.66 -20.82
N ARG A 180 13.22 -15.69 -21.48
CA ARG A 180 14.60 -16.14 -21.30
C ARG A 180 15.60 -15.06 -21.72
N LEU A 181 15.37 -14.40 -22.86
CA LEU A 181 16.20 -13.29 -23.32
C LEU A 181 16.27 -12.18 -22.26
N LEU A 182 15.13 -11.76 -21.68
CA LEU A 182 15.10 -10.71 -20.67
C LEU A 182 15.72 -11.17 -19.34
N MET A 183 15.24 -12.28 -18.79
CA MET A 183 15.49 -12.67 -17.40
C MET A 183 16.77 -13.48 -17.20
N ILE A 184 17.42 -13.95 -18.27
CA ILE A 184 18.68 -14.70 -18.19
C ILE A 184 19.76 -14.00 -18.99
N GLU A 185 19.52 -13.71 -20.27
CA GLU A 185 20.56 -13.16 -21.13
C GLU A 185 20.83 -11.67 -20.86
N GLN A 186 19.80 -10.87 -20.56
CA GLN A 186 19.94 -9.42 -20.35
C GLN A 186 19.92 -8.98 -18.88
N ILE A 187 19.52 -9.85 -17.94
CA ILE A 187 19.34 -9.52 -16.51
C ILE A 187 20.55 -8.84 -15.87
N HIS A 188 21.78 -9.24 -16.24
CA HIS A 188 23.02 -8.67 -15.70
C HIS A 188 23.17 -7.17 -15.97
N ARG A 189 22.51 -6.64 -17.03
CA ARG A 189 22.56 -5.21 -17.39
C ARG A 189 21.73 -4.32 -16.47
N ILE A 190 20.77 -4.93 -15.76
CA ILE A 190 19.75 -4.24 -14.97
C ILE A 190 19.78 -4.66 -13.50
N LEU A 191 20.48 -5.75 -13.16
CA LEU A 191 20.48 -6.36 -11.84
C LEU A 191 20.94 -5.42 -10.71
N ASP A 192 21.94 -4.57 -10.99
CA ASP A 192 22.49 -3.65 -9.99
C ASP A 192 21.55 -2.50 -9.64
N VAL A 193 20.65 -2.13 -10.55
CA VAL A 193 19.80 -0.93 -10.42
C VAL A 193 18.34 -1.30 -10.14
N ARG A 194 17.90 -2.47 -10.62
CA ARG A 194 16.51 -2.96 -10.53
C ARG A 194 16.40 -4.25 -9.73
N PHE A 195 17.26 -4.45 -8.73
CA PHE A 195 17.34 -5.71 -7.97
C PHE A 195 15.97 -6.17 -7.42
N GLY A 196 15.25 -5.28 -6.73
CA GLY A 196 13.92 -5.57 -6.19
C GLY A 196 12.90 -5.96 -7.26
N MET A 197 12.78 -5.17 -8.32
CA MET A 197 11.86 -5.46 -9.44
C MET A 197 12.19 -6.79 -10.13
N ILE A 198 13.47 -7.18 -10.19
CA ILE A 198 13.88 -8.47 -10.74
C ILE A 198 13.46 -9.62 -9.83
N CYS A 199 13.62 -9.47 -8.52
CA CYS A 199 13.10 -10.44 -7.54
C CYS A 199 11.58 -10.64 -7.68
N GLU A 200 10.83 -9.55 -7.78
CA GLU A 200 9.38 -9.56 -8.03
C GLU A 200 9.04 -10.22 -9.36
N ALA A 201 9.76 -9.86 -10.44
CA ALA A 201 9.59 -10.46 -11.76
C ALA A 201 9.81 -11.98 -11.73
N ILE A 202 10.85 -12.47 -11.03
CA ILE A 202 11.15 -13.90 -10.86
C ILE A 202 9.97 -14.63 -10.19
N VAL A 203 9.45 -14.07 -9.10
CA VAL A 203 8.27 -14.63 -8.42
C VAL A 203 7.05 -14.62 -9.33
N GLY A 204 6.82 -13.52 -10.04
CA GLY A 204 5.71 -13.35 -10.98
C GLY A 204 5.74 -14.36 -12.13
N ILE A 205 6.90 -14.63 -12.73
CA ILE A 205 7.03 -15.63 -13.80
C ILE A 205 6.91 -17.07 -13.26
N HIS A 206 7.41 -17.34 -12.05
CA HIS A 206 7.26 -18.62 -11.37
C HIS A 206 5.78 -18.95 -11.11
N ASN A 207 5.05 -18.01 -10.50
CA ASN A 207 3.62 -18.17 -10.19
C ASN A 207 2.77 -18.37 -11.46
N ARG A 208 3.26 -17.88 -12.60
CA ARG A 208 2.64 -18.04 -13.92
C ARG A 208 3.12 -19.29 -14.67
N GLY A 209 3.85 -20.20 -14.02
CA GLY A 209 4.23 -21.53 -14.54
C GLY A 209 5.52 -21.59 -15.35
N ILE A 210 6.31 -20.50 -15.42
CA ILE A 210 7.59 -20.47 -16.15
C ILE A 210 8.74 -20.83 -15.20
N ILE A 211 8.74 -22.08 -14.73
CA ILE A 211 9.55 -22.51 -13.57
C ILE A 211 11.05 -22.55 -13.88
N ASP A 212 11.44 -23.07 -15.05
CA ASP A 212 12.85 -23.23 -15.43
C ASP A 212 13.59 -21.90 -15.49
N ILE A 213 12.98 -20.90 -16.15
CA ILE A 213 13.55 -19.55 -16.28
C ILE A 213 13.60 -18.87 -14.91
N ALA A 214 12.55 -19.01 -14.09
CA ALA A 214 12.53 -18.42 -12.75
C ALA A 214 13.67 -18.92 -11.86
N VAL A 215 13.89 -20.25 -11.84
CA VAL A 215 14.95 -20.88 -11.06
C VAL A 215 16.33 -20.46 -11.56
N GLU A 216 16.52 -20.42 -12.88
CA GLU A 216 17.80 -20.01 -13.48
C GLU A 216 18.12 -18.53 -13.19
N SER A 217 17.15 -17.63 -13.33
CA SER A 217 17.28 -16.21 -12.96
C SER A 217 17.53 -16.02 -11.47
N ALA A 218 16.87 -16.79 -10.61
CA ALA A 218 17.10 -16.75 -9.16
C ALA A 218 18.53 -17.17 -8.79
N ARG A 219 19.16 -18.08 -9.53
CA ARG A 219 20.58 -18.41 -9.34
C ARG A 219 21.51 -17.27 -9.70
N ILE A 220 21.16 -16.46 -10.70
CA ILE A 220 21.92 -15.25 -11.04
C ILE A 220 21.85 -14.25 -9.88
N VAL A 221 20.66 -14.03 -9.33
CA VAL A 221 20.44 -13.20 -8.13
C VAL A 221 21.26 -13.72 -6.94
N TYR A 222 21.20 -15.02 -6.66
CA TYR A 222 22.00 -15.67 -5.61
C TYR A 222 23.51 -15.41 -5.78
N ASN A 223 24.03 -15.67 -6.98
CA ASN A 223 25.46 -15.49 -7.26
C ASN A 223 25.90 -14.04 -7.06
N LYS A 224 25.04 -13.08 -7.45
CA LYS A 224 25.32 -11.66 -7.25
C LYS A 224 25.44 -11.29 -5.76
N ILE A 225 24.55 -11.80 -4.91
CA ILE A 225 24.63 -11.59 -3.46
C ILE A 225 25.92 -12.17 -2.87
N ILE A 226 26.30 -13.37 -3.30
CA ILE A 226 27.55 -14.01 -2.83
C ILE A 226 28.79 -13.23 -3.31
N GLU A 227 28.80 -12.73 -4.54
CA GLU A 227 29.86 -11.90 -5.08
C GLU A 227 30.01 -10.59 -4.30
N ARG A 228 28.90 -9.88 -4.08
CA ARG A 228 28.87 -8.63 -3.30
C ARG A 228 29.38 -8.82 -1.87
N ASN A 229 28.95 -9.88 -1.19
CA ASN A 229 29.47 -10.22 0.14
C ASN A 229 30.99 -10.47 0.13
N LYS A 230 31.51 -11.20 -0.88
CA LYS A 230 32.95 -11.46 -1.01
C LYS A 230 33.76 -10.21 -1.33
N SER A 231 33.17 -9.24 -2.03
CA SER A 231 33.83 -7.98 -2.36
C SER A 231 34.00 -7.04 -1.15
N GLY A 232 33.39 -7.37 -0.01
CA GLY A 232 33.45 -6.56 1.20
C GLY A 232 32.55 -5.33 1.13
N GLU A 233 31.46 -5.40 0.37
CA GLU A 233 30.46 -4.33 0.31
C GLU A 233 29.88 -4.02 1.70
N ASP A 234 29.43 -2.77 1.87
CA ASP A 234 28.76 -2.31 3.07
C ASP A 234 27.60 -3.24 3.49
N ALA A 235 27.54 -3.52 4.79
CA ALA A 235 26.62 -4.50 5.35
C ALA A 235 25.16 -4.06 5.24
N PHE A 236 24.86 -2.75 5.31
CA PHE A 236 23.48 -2.24 5.18
C PHE A 236 22.98 -2.38 3.74
N SER A 237 23.77 -1.90 2.78
CA SER A 237 23.46 -2.03 1.35
C SER A 237 23.18 -3.50 0.99
N LEU A 238 24.07 -4.40 1.42
CA LEU A 238 23.92 -5.82 1.16
C LEU A 238 22.71 -6.44 1.88
N GLN A 239 22.36 -5.99 3.09
CA GLN A 239 21.26 -6.57 3.87
C GLN A 239 19.91 -6.45 3.15
N ILE A 240 19.64 -5.31 2.51
CA ILE A 240 18.37 -5.05 1.81
C ILE A 240 18.19 -6.07 0.67
N ASP A 241 19.17 -6.15 -0.22
CA ASP A 241 19.12 -7.05 -1.38
C ASP A 241 19.21 -8.52 -0.97
N LEU A 242 19.97 -8.84 0.08
CA LEU A 242 20.02 -10.19 0.65
C LEU A 242 18.66 -10.65 1.18
N ASN A 243 17.90 -9.76 1.83
CA ASN A 243 16.55 -10.07 2.30
C ASN A 243 15.60 -10.37 1.13
N LEU A 244 15.67 -9.59 0.05
CA LEU A 244 14.87 -9.79 -1.16
C LEU A 244 15.24 -11.09 -1.88
N ALA A 245 16.54 -11.36 -2.02
CA ALA A 245 17.05 -12.61 -2.59
C ALA A 245 16.61 -13.82 -1.77
N TYR A 246 16.76 -13.77 -0.44
CA TYR A 246 16.32 -14.85 0.44
C TYR A 246 14.82 -15.14 0.28
N LYS A 247 13.96 -14.11 0.34
CA LYS A 247 12.51 -14.24 0.15
C LYS A 247 12.18 -14.88 -1.21
N THR A 248 12.83 -14.41 -2.27
CA THR A 248 12.66 -14.92 -3.64
C THR A 248 13.01 -16.42 -3.70
N LEU A 249 14.21 -16.79 -3.26
CA LEU A 249 14.68 -18.17 -3.31
C LEU A 249 13.86 -19.10 -2.41
N TYR A 250 13.40 -18.60 -1.25
CA TYR A 250 12.52 -19.34 -0.35
C TYR A 250 11.16 -19.62 -0.99
N HIS A 251 10.55 -18.63 -1.65
CA HIS A 251 9.30 -18.78 -2.39
C HIS A 251 9.41 -19.84 -3.49
N LEU A 252 10.53 -19.85 -4.21
CA LEU A 252 10.85 -20.84 -5.24
C LEU A 252 11.28 -22.20 -4.67
N LYS A 253 11.35 -22.35 -3.33
CA LYS A 253 11.77 -23.58 -2.63
C LYS A 253 13.17 -24.07 -3.03
N MET A 254 14.10 -23.14 -3.25
CA MET A 254 15.48 -23.44 -3.64
C MET A 254 16.37 -23.77 -2.43
N GLU A 255 17.28 -24.72 -2.59
CA GLU A 255 18.22 -25.12 -1.52
C GLU A 255 19.20 -23.99 -1.17
N GLU A 256 19.53 -23.15 -2.15
CA GLU A 256 20.33 -21.93 -2.01
C GLU A 256 19.73 -20.96 -0.97
N ALA A 257 18.42 -21.00 -0.72
CA ALA A 257 17.78 -20.20 0.34
C ALA A 257 18.33 -20.51 1.73
N LYS A 258 18.71 -21.78 2.01
CA LYS A 258 19.31 -22.17 3.29
C LYS A 258 20.69 -21.54 3.49
N GLN A 259 21.45 -21.38 2.40
CA GLN A 259 22.77 -20.75 2.42
C GLN A 259 22.63 -19.24 2.65
N LEU A 260 21.68 -18.60 1.96
CA LEU A 260 21.36 -17.19 2.20
C LEU A 260 20.84 -16.94 3.62
N LEU A 261 20.12 -17.86 4.24
CA LEU A 261 19.66 -17.71 5.63
C LEU A 261 20.84 -17.61 6.61
N SER A 262 21.87 -18.43 6.43
CA SER A 262 23.09 -18.37 7.25
C SER A 262 23.83 -17.04 7.05
N LEU A 263 23.99 -16.61 5.80
CA LEU A 263 24.61 -15.32 5.48
C LEU A 263 23.80 -14.15 6.04
N LYS A 264 22.47 -14.20 5.94
CA LYS A 264 21.55 -13.20 6.47
C LYS A 264 21.78 -13.01 7.97
N ARG A 265 21.85 -14.10 8.75
CA ARG A 265 22.12 -14.02 10.20
C ARG A 265 23.46 -13.36 10.52
N GLU A 266 24.48 -13.60 9.70
CA GLU A 266 25.80 -12.97 9.86
C GLU A 266 25.74 -11.47 9.54
N ILE A 267 25.14 -11.10 8.41
CA ILE A 267 24.97 -9.71 7.99
C ILE A 267 24.11 -8.93 8.99
N ASP A 268 22.98 -9.49 9.43
CA ASP A 268 22.11 -8.88 10.44
C ASP A 268 22.90 -8.59 11.73
N LYS A 269 23.79 -9.50 12.14
CA LYS A 269 24.62 -9.31 13.33
C LYS A 269 25.66 -8.19 13.11
N ARG A 270 26.25 -8.09 11.92
CA ARG A 270 27.17 -7.00 11.56
C ARG A 270 26.46 -5.65 11.54
N VAL A 271 25.29 -5.59 10.90
CA VAL A 271 24.44 -4.40 10.85
C VAL A 271 24.04 -3.96 12.25
N ASN A 272 23.49 -4.86 13.07
CA ASN A 272 23.10 -4.52 14.45
C ASN A 272 24.29 -4.05 15.28
N GLY A 273 25.45 -4.72 15.16
CA GLY A 273 26.66 -4.28 15.85
C GLY A 273 27.14 -2.90 15.41
N TRP A 274 26.99 -2.53 14.13
CA TRP A 274 27.26 -1.18 13.67
C TRP A 274 26.24 -0.18 14.19
N ILE A 275 24.93 -0.50 14.17
CA ILE A 275 23.88 0.37 14.73
C ILE A 275 24.14 0.65 16.21
N GLU A 276 24.56 -0.36 16.97
CA GLU A 276 24.88 -0.23 18.39
C GLU A 276 26.11 0.67 18.66
N ASN A 277 27.11 0.68 17.77
CA ASN A 277 28.36 1.41 17.97
C ASN A 277 28.37 2.81 17.32
N ASP A 278 27.74 2.96 16.16
CA ASP A 278 27.82 4.14 15.30
C ASP A 278 26.45 4.80 15.07
N GLY A 279 25.35 4.14 15.48
CA GLY A 279 23.99 4.67 15.35
C GLY A 279 23.72 5.86 16.28
N GLN A 280 22.68 6.63 15.95
CA GLN A 280 22.19 7.70 16.81
C GLN A 280 21.07 7.20 17.70
N VAL A 281 21.18 7.51 18.99
CA VAL A 281 20.12 7.24 19.97
C VAL A 281 19.26 8.49 20.11
N PHE A 282 17.95 8.32 19.95
CA PHE A 282 16.97 9.34 20.26
C PHE A 282 16.29 8.95 21.57
N GLU A 283 16.40 9.81 22.56
CA GLU A 283 15.76 9.63 23.87
C GLU A 283 14.68 10.69 24.03
N PHE A 284 13.55 10.28 24.62
CA PHE A 284 12.47 11.18 25.00
C PHE A 284 11.94 10.78 26.37
N GLU A 285 11.53 11.77 27.15
CA GLU A 285 10.91 11.56 28.45
C GLU A 285 9.38 11.58 28.29
N ILE A 286 8.72 10.56 28.82
CA ILE A 286 7.26 10.51 28.87
C ILE A 286 6.81 11.13 30.20
N PRO A 287 5.98 12.18 30.18
CA PRO A 287 5.60 12.93 31.38
C PRO A 287 4.54 12.20 32.22
N ILE A 288 4.85 10.99 32.71
CA ILE A 288 3.93 10.13 33.51
C ILE A 288 3.41 10.87 34.75
N GLY A 289 4.25 11.70 35.39
CA GLY A 289 3.87 12.49 36.56
C GLY A 289 2.90 13.62 36.25
N GLU A 290 2.98 14.21 35.06
CA GLU A 290 2.02 15.24 34.62
C GLU A 290 0.66 14.62 34.32
N TYR A 291 0.65 13.46 33.68
CA TYR A 291 -0.60 12.72 33.46
C TYR A 291 -1.24 12.27 34.78
N ARG A 292 -0.44 11.88 35.78
CA ARG A 292 -0.98 11.59 37.12
C ARG A 292 -1.67 12.80 37.73
N ARG A 293 -1.03 13.98 37.68
CA ARG A 293 -1.66 15.23 38.13
C ARG A 293 -2.93 15.53 37.36
N TYR A 294 -2.95 15.28 36.04
CA TYR A 294 -4.18 15.38 35.24
C TYR A 294 -5.28 14.45 35.78
N LEU A 295 -4.99 13.19 36.08
CA LEU A 295 -5.99 12.28 36.67
C LEU A 295 -6.50 12.76 38.03
N GLU A 296 -5.62 13.25 38.90
CA GLU A 296 -5.92 13.66 40.27
C GLU A 296 -6.61 15.03 40.37
N GLU A 297 -6.14 16.01 39.60
CA GLU A 297 -6.44 17.45 39.79
C GLU A 297 -7.39 18.01 38.72
N TYR A 298 -7.48 17.37 37.54
CA TYR A 298 -8.31 17.91 36.47
C TYR A 298 -9.81 17.75 36.78
N ASP A 299 -10.54 18.86 36.73
CA ASP A 299 -11.99 18.91 36.99
C ASP A 299 -12.78 18.48 35.75
N ALA A 300 -12.65 17.20 35.40
CA ALA A 300 -13.44 16.56 34.35
C ALA A 300 -14.09 15.28 34.87
N PRO A 301 -15.24 14.88 34.28
CA PRO A 301 -15.88 13.62 34.60
C PRO A 301 -14.89 12.45 34.46
N PRO A 302 -14.87 11.47 35.39
CA PRO A 302 -13.94 10.34 35.31
C PRO A 302 -13.99 9.58 33.98
N PHE A 303 -15.19 9.48 33.38
CA PHE A 303 -15.37 8.89 32.05
C PHE A 303 -14.58 9.61 30.95
N TYR A 304 -14.51 10.96 30.99
CA TYR A 304 -13.74 11.74 30.02
C TYR A 304 -12.25 11.46 30.17
N LYS A 305 -11.76 11.34 31.41
CA LYS A 305 -10.37 10.99 31.69
C LYS A 305 -10.02 9.60 31.16
N TYR A 306 -10.94 8.64 31.32
CA TYR A 306 -10.80 7.29 30.76
C TYR A 306 -10.72 7.34 29.22
N LEU A 307 -11.67 8.02 28.58
CA LEU A 307 -11.77 8.05 27.12
C LEU A 307 -10.59 8.79 26.48
N ALA A 308 -10.04 9.81 27.16
CA ALA A 308 -8.83 10.56 26.79
C ALA A 308 -7.57 9.68 26.58
N LEU A 309 -7.56 8.45 27.10
CA LEU A 309 -6.50 7.47 26.78
C LEU A 309 -6.46 7.14 25.28
N THR A 310 -7.57 7.26 24.56
CA THR A 310 -7.75 6.73 23.20
C THR A 310 -8.39 7.72 22.22
N HIS A 311 -9.09 8.74 22.72
CA HIS A 311 -9.85 9.70 21.93
C HIS A 311 -9.71 11.12 22.47
N ASP A 312 -9.95 12.12 21.64
CA ASP A 312 -10.11 13.52 22.02
C ASP A 312 -11.41 14.09 21.44
N ILE A 313 -11.89 15.21 22.00
CA ILE A 313 -13.03 15.92 21.43
C ILE A 313 -12.54 16.79 20.27
N ASN A 314 -13.07 16.53 19.06
CA ASN A 314 -12.78 17.36 17.90
C ASN A 314 -13.35 18.78 18.09
N ASN A 315 -12.51 19.79 17.89
CA ASN A 315 -12.88 21.18 18.14
C ASN A 315 -13.97 21.71 17.20
N GLU A 316 -14.09 21.17 15.99
CA GLU A 316 -15.05 21.59 14.97
C GLU A 316 -16.39 20.86 15.13
N THR A 317 -16.37 19.53 15.19
CA THR A 317 -17.58 18.71 15.26
C THR A 317 -18.15 18.59 16.67
N LYS A 318 -17.33 18.85 17.70
CA LYS A 318 -17.63 18.61 19.13
C LYS A 318 -17.92 17.14 19.47
N LEU A 319 -17.57 16.23 18.57
CA LEU A 319 -17.69 14.78 18.77
C LEU A 319 -16.35 14.18 19.20
N TRP A 320 -16.41 13.04 19.88
CA TRP A 320 -15.21 12.26 20.18
C TRP A 320 -14.61 11.69 18.91
N LYS A 321 -13.28 11.79 18.77
CA LYS A 321 -12.52 11.29 17.64
C LYS A 321 -11.31 10.50 18.13
N SER A 322 -11.04 9.36 17.51
CA SER A 322 -9.89 8.54 17.88
C SER A 322 -8.58 9.29 17.66
N HIS A 323 -7.64 9.06 18.57
CA HIS A 323 -6.26 9.50 18.44
C HIS A 323 -5.61 8.95 17.17
N ILE A 324 -5.97 7.71 16.77
CA ILE A 324 -5.44 7.07 15.56
C ILE A 324 -5.91 7.79 14.30
N ASP A 325 -7.18 8.22 14.25
CA ASP A 325 -7.73 8.93 13.11
C ASP A 325 -7.06 10.31 12.99
N SER A 326 -7.03 11.06 14.09
CA SER A 326 -6.43 12.40 14.12
C SER A 326 -4.96 12.38 13.68
N LEU A 327 -4.15 11.46 14.23
CA LEU A 327 -2.75 11.33 13.85
C LEU A 327 -2.56 10.85 12.40
N SER A 328 -3.50 10.06 11.87
CA SER A 328 -3.41 9.55 10.50
C SER A 328 -3.72 10.61 9.46
N GLU A 329 -4.63 11.53 9.75
CA GLU A 329 -5.03 12.65 8.88
C GLU A 329 -4.00 13.78 8.89
N ASP A 330 -3.44 14.12 10.06
CA ASP A 330 -2.47 15.20 10.20
C ASP A 330 -1.11 14.88 9.55
N LYS A 331 -0.81 13.59 9.35
CA LYS A 331 0.52 13.17 8.92
C LYS A 331 0.71 13.27 7.42
N GLN A 332 1.55 14.23 7.00
CA GLN A 332 2.06 14.31 5.63
C GLN A 332 3.30 13.44 5.41
N VAL A 333 3.53 13.08 4.14
CA VAL A 333 4.73 12.37 3.67
C VAL A 333 5.98 13.15 4.04
N SER A 334 6.97 12.46 4.61
CA SER A 334 8.23 13.05 5.07
C SER A 334 9.37 12.73 4.11
N LEU A 335 10.43 13.56 4.11
CA LEU A 335 11.69 13.22 3.46
C LEU A 335 12.28 11.90 3.98
N MET A 336 11.98 11.52 5.23
CA MET A 336 12.35 10.22 5.80
C MET A 336 11.75 9.04 5.02
N ASP A 337 10.63 9.24 4.33
CA ASP A 337 9.96 8.20 3.55
C ASP A 337 10.65 7.95 2.20
N LEU A 338 11.61 8.80 1.81
CA LEU A 338 12.46 8.61 0.63
C LEU A 338 13.72 7.78 0.93
N VAL A 339 13.99 7.48 2.20
CA VAL A 339 15.19 6.75 2.62
C VAL A 339 14.88 5.26 2.67
N ALA A 340 15.77 4.44 2.10
CA ALA A 340 15.66 3.00 2.14
C ALA A 340 15.68 2.48 3.60
N THR A 341 14.73 1.60 3.93
CA THR A 341 14.61 1.00 5.27
C THR A 341 14.52 -0.52 5.17
N ALA A 342 15.08 -1.21 6.15
CA ALA A 342 14.96 -2.66 6.27
C ALA A 342 13.55 -3.10 6.74
N GLN A 343 12.72 -2.19 7.23
CA GLN A 343 11.34 -2.48 7.63
C GLN A 343 10.40 -2.42 6.41
N GLY A 344 9.44 -3.34 6.32
CA GLY A 344 8.40 -3.27 5.30
C GLY A 344 7.63 -1.94 5.37
N THR A 345 7.41 -1.30 4.22
CA THR A 345 6.64 -0.07 4.05
C THR A 345 5.72 -0.24 2.83
N ASN A 346 4.62 0.50 2.80
CA ASN A 346 3.75 0.63 1.62
C ASN A 346 3.21 2.07 1.52
N SER A 347 2.31 2.31 0.58
CA SER A 347 1.73 3.64 0.31
C SER A 347 1.02 4.26 1.53
N TYR A 348 0.48 3.42 2.43
CA TYR A 348 -0.19 3.89 3.65
C TYR A 348 0.74 3.88 4.87
N PHE A 349 1.44 2.77 5.13
CA PHE A 349 2.36 2.57 6.24
C PHE A 349 3.79 2.98 5.86
N THR A 350 3.99 4.29 5.70
CA THR A 350 5.32 4.87 5.46
C THR A 350 6.21 4.75 6.70
N LEU A 351 7.53 4.92 6.56
CA LEU A 351 8.46 4.84 7.67
C LEU A 351 8.16 5.91 8.73
N SER A 352 7.96 7.15 8.29
CA SER A 352 7.70 8.28 9.17
C SER A 352 6.36 8.16 9.90
N LYS A 353 5.35 7.59 9.24
CA LYS A 353 4.04 7.33 9.86
C LYS A 353 4.18 6.27 10.95
N LYS A 354 4.81 5.13 10.67
CA LYS A 354 5.07 4.07 11.66
C LYS A 354 5.82 4.57 12.88
N MET A 355 6.94 5.28 12.69
CA MET A 355 7.72 5.84 13.80
C MET A 355 6.89 6.80 14.68
N SER A 356 6.06 7.63 14.05
CA SER A 356 5.20 8.56 14.80
C SER A 356 4.16 7.81 15.63
N PHE A 357 3.53 6.79 15.03
CA PHE A 357 2.58 5.92 15.73
C PHE A 357 3.23 5.11 16.86
N ASP A 358 4.45 4.61 16.68
CA ASP A 358 5.17 3.87 17.72
C ASP A 358 5.44 4.75 18.95
N ILE A 359 5.91 5.99 18.75
CA ILE A 359 6.10 6.97 19.83
C ILE A 359 4.78 7.28 20.52
N TYR A 360 3.73 7.52 19.72
CA TYR A 360 2.42 7.88 20.22
C TYR A 360 1.81 6.76 21.07
N ILE A 361 1.74 5.54 20.53
CA ILE A 361 1.20 4.38 21.22
C ILE A 361 2.00 4.08 22.48
N THR A 362 3.33 4.20 22.43
CA THR A 362 4.18 4.04 23.61
C THR A 362 3.84 5.05 24.71
N ASN A 363 3.60 6.33 24.35
CA ASN A 363 3.21 7.35 25.32
C ASN A 363 1.90 6.97 26.02
N TYR A 364 0.83 6.69 25.27
CA TYR A 364 -0.48 6.41 25.86
C TYR A 364 -0.58 5.04 26.53
N SER A 365 0.11 4.02 26.02
CA SER A 365 0.13 2.71 26.64
C SER A 365 0.78 2.74 28.02
N LEU A 366 1.83 3.54 28.20
CA LEU A 366 2.49 3.73 29.49
C LEU A 366 1.62 4.50 30.49
N GLN A 367 0.66 5.30 30.04
CA GLN A 367 -0.30 5.94 30.95
C GLN A 367 -1.25 4.96 31.64
N LEU A 368 -1.42 3.74 31.11
CA LEU A 368 -2.19 2.68 31.77
C LEU A 368 -1.58 2.32 33.13
N ILE A 369 -0.28 2.50 33.32
CA ILE A 369 0.37 2.28 34.62
C ILE A 369 -0.26 3.18 35.69
N ASN A 370 -0.59 4.44 35.39
CA ASN A 370 -1.22 5.34 36.35
C ASN A 370 -2.63 4.88 36.74
N TRP A 371 -3.40 4.33 35.81
CA TRP A 371 -4.74 3.80 36.05
C TRP A 371 -4.73 2.57 36.96
N PHE A 372 -3.81 1.63 36.72
CA PHE A 372 -3.74 0.36 37.46
C PHE A 372 -2.81 0.39 38.68
N SER A 373 -2.13 1.50 38.95
CA SER A 373 -1.27 1.64 40.15
C SER A 373 -2.02 2.19 41.37
N ILE A 374 -3.24 2.70 41.20
CA ILE A 374 -4.03 3.35 42.24
C ILE A 374 -5.41 2.68 42.29
N PRO A 375 -5.82 2.05 43.41
CA PRO A 375 -7.06 1.26 43.47
C PRO A 375 -8.31 2.02 43.01
N LYS A 376 -8.42 3.30 43.39
CA LYS A 376 -9.54 4.16 42.96
C LYS A 376 -9.63 4.24 41.42
N PHE A 377 -8.51 4.51 40.75
CA PHE A 377 -8.50 4.63 39.29
C PHE A 377 -8.68 3.28 38.63
N GLU A 378 -8.17 2.20 39.21
CA GLU A 378 -8.39 0.86 38.71
C GLU A 378 -9.88 0.49 38.74
N ASP A 379 -10.58 0.78 39.84
CA ASP A 379 -12.02 0.54 39.97
C ASP A 379 -12.81 1.34 38.92
N GLU A 380 -12.51 2.63 38.77
CA GLU A 380 -13.12 3.50 37.73
C GLU A 380 -12.86 2.95 36.31
N PHE A 381 -11.62 2.54 36.02
CA PHE A 381 -11.26 1.97 34.72
C PHE A 381 -12.06 0.70 34.41
N ARG A 382 -12.15 -0.21 35.41
CA ARG A 382 -12.88 -1.48 35.27
C ARG A 382 -14.36 -1.24 34.99
N GLU A 383 -14.97 -0.29 35.69
CA GLU A 383 -16.35 0.12 35.48
C GLU A 383 -16.57 0.65 34.06
N PHE A 384 -15.79 1.66 33.64
CA PHE A 384 -15.98 2.30 32.32
C PHE A 384 -15.70 1.35 31.16
N PHE A 385 -14.64 0.53 31.25
CA PHE A 385 -14.36 -0.45 30.21
C PHE A 385 -15.50 -1.46 30.07
N LYS A 386 -16.03 -1.97 31.18
CA LYS A 386 -17.17 -2.88 31.15
C LYS A 386 -18.41 -2.20 30.57
N SER A 387 -18.75 -1.01 31.04
CA SER A 387 -19.92 -0.24 30.56
C SER A 387 -19.84 0.05 29.06
N ASN A 388 -18.66 0.36 28.52
CA ASN A 388 -18.51 0.59 27.09
C ASN A 388 -18.78 -0.68 26.27
N VAL A 389 -18.26 -1.83 26.73
CA VAL A 389 -18.48 -3.11 26.05
C VAL A 389 -19.95 -3.55 26.17
N ASP A 390 -20.55 -3.40 27.35
CA ASP A 390 -21.97 -3.68 27.58
C ASP A 390 -22.84 -2.84 26.63
N TYR A 391 -22.56 -1.53 26.52
CA TYR A 391 -23.29 -0.62 25.62
C TYR A 391 -23.19 -1.03 24.16
N ILE A 392 -22.00 -1.40 23.68
CA ILE A 392 -21.81 -1.89 22.30
C ILE A 392 -22.77 -3.06 22.05
N PHE A 393 -22.81 -4.04 22.94
CA PHE A 393 -23.64 -5.22 22.71
C PHE A 393 -25.13 -5.02 23.02
N GLU A 394 -25.47 -4.03 23.85
CA GLU A 394 -26.85 -3.57 24.04
C GLU A 394 -27.41 -2.96 22.75
N VAL A 395 -26.69 -2.01 22.13
CA VAL A 395 -27.08 -1.41 20.84
C VAL A 395 -27.12 -2.47 19.74
N LEU A 396 -26.16 -3.39 19.76
CA LEU A 396 -26.14 -4.53 18.85
C LEU A 396 -27.13 -5.63 19.23
N ASN A 397 -27.98 -5.47 20.25
CA ASN A 397 -28.98 -6.45 20.72
C ASN A 397 -28.44 -7.90 20.77
N HIS A 398 -27.24 -8.07 21.30
CA HIS A 398 -26.55 -9.36 21.36
C HIS A 398 -26.32 -9.78 22.80
N ASP A 399 -26.70 -11.00 23.16
CA ASP A 399 -26.55 -11.51 24.51
C ASP A 399 -25.11 -11.99 24.77
N ILE A 400 -24.32 -11.12 25.41
CA ILE A 400 -22.93 -11.38 25.80
C ILE A 400 -22.77 -12.49 26.84
N SER A 401 -23.81 -12.81 27.59
CA SER A 401 -23.76 -13.78 28.68
C SER A 401 -23.69 -15.22 28.15
N PHE A 402 -24.39 -15.49 27.04
CA PHE A 402 -24.36 -16.79 26.36
C PHE A 402 -22.97 -17.12 25.79
N GLU A 403 -22.25 -16.08 25.35
CA GLU A 403 -20.90 -16.20 24.78
C GLU A 403 -19.80 -16.15 25.84
N GLY A 404 -20.11 -15.99 27.13
CA GLY A 404 -19.13 -15.91 28.21
C GLY A 404 -18.20 -14.70 28.11
N LEU A 405 -18.66 -13.60 27.51
CA LEU A 405 -17.83 -12.41 27.31
C LEU A 405 -17.59 -11.65 28.63
N ASP A 406 -18.54 -11.65 29.56
CA ASP A 406 -18.37 -11.05 30.90
C ASP A 406 -17.16 -11.62 31.66
N GLU A 407 -16.98 -12.94 31.64
CA GLU A 407 -15.83 -13.59 32.26
C GLU A 407 -14.53 -13.21 31.53
N ASN A 408 -14.58 -13.09 30.21
CA ASN A 408 -13.42 -12.66 29.42
C ASN A 408 -13.04 -11.19 29.68
N ILE A 409 -14.00 -10.29 29.87
CA ILE A 409 -13.77 -8.89 30.25
C ILE A 409 -13.09 -8.84 31.62
N LYS A 410 -13.62 -9.60 32.60
CA LYS A 410 -13.02 -9.68 33.92
C LYS A 410 -11.59 -10.23 33.85
N ASN A 411 -11.38 -11.32 33.11
CA ASN A 411 -10.06 -11.91 32.91
C ASN A 411 -9.10 -10.92 32.23
N PHE A 412 -9.54 -10.18 31.21
CA PHE A 412 -8.76 -9.12 30.58
C PHE A 412 -8.26 -8.11 31.62
N LEU A 413 -9.16 -7.56 32.44
CA LEU A 413 -8.84 -6.56 33.45
C LEU A 413 -7.90 -7.12 34.54
N ASP A 414 -8.14 -8.35 34.99
CA ASP A 414 -7.32 -9.02 36.01
C ASP A 414 -5.91 -9.33 35.50
N LEU A 415 -5.77 -9.72 34.23
CA LEU A 415 -4.46 -9.97 33.63
C LEU A 415 -3.63 -8.69 33.50
N VAL A 416 -4.27 -7.56 33.13
CA VAL A 416 -3.62 -6.25 33.03
C VAL A 416 -3.18 -5.77 34.40
N SER A 417 -4.08 -5.81 35.39
CA SER A 417 -3.78 -5.44 36.77
C SER A 417 -2.59 -6.25 37.32
N GLY A 418 -2.65 -7.59 37.21
CA GLY A 418 -1.56 -8.47 37.65
C GLY A 418 -0.23 -8.22 36.94
N ALA A 419 -0.26 -7.97 35.62
CA ALA A 419 0.96 -7.70 34.86
C ALA A 419 1.69 -6.44 35.35
N ILE A 420 0.93 -5.39 35.69
CA ILE A 420 1.46 -4.11 36.18
C ILE A 420 1.90 -4.24 37.65
N SER A 421 1.06 -4.82 38.52
CA SER A 421 1.34 -4.93 39.94
C SER A 421 2.54 -5.82 40.25
N GLU A 422 2.68 -6.93 39.53
CA GLU A 422 3.77 -7.90 39.72
C GLU A 422 5.01 -7.59 38.90
N ARG A 423 4.97 -6.55 38.04
CA ARG A 423 6.05 -6.18 37.11
C ARG A 423 6.53 -7.38 36.28
N GLU A 424 5.57 -8.08 35.71
CA GLU A 424 5.83 -9.29 34.96
C GLU A 424 6.67 -9.02 33.71
N HIS A 425 7.38 -10.06 33.27
CA HIS A 425 8.21 -10.02 32.06
C HIS A 425 8.30 -11.42 31.44
N GLY A 426 8.76 -11.48 30.18
CA GLY A 426 9.02 -12.72 29.47
C GLY A 426 7.77 -13.58 29.29
N ILE A 427 7.86 -14.87 29.63
CA ILE A 427 6.83 -15.86 29.27
C ILE A 427 5.44 -15.57 29.88
N ALA A 428 5.39 -14.93 31.05
CA ALA A 428 4.13 -14.53 31.68
C ALA A 428 3.39 -13.53 30.78
N LEU A 429 4.05 -12.45 30.37
CA LEU A 429 3.49 -11.45 29.46
C LEU A 429 3.18 -12.02 28.09
N PHE A 430 4.00 -12.94 27.57
CA PHE A 430 3.71 -13.64 26.32
C PHE A 430 2.36 -14.37 26.37
N ASN A 431 2.11 -15.14 27.43
CA ASN A 431 0.86 -15.88 27.61
C ASN A 431 -0.33 -14.93 27.77
N LYS A 432 -0.17 -13.84 28.53
CA LYS A 432 -1.22 -12.82 28.66
C LYS A 432 -1.52 -12.14 27.33
N THR A 433 -0.49 -11.85 26.53
CA THR A 433 -0.66 -11.27 25.18
C THR A 433 -1.46 -12.18 24.25
N MET A 434 -1.23 -13.51 24.29
CA MET A 434 -2.06 -14.47 23.55
C MET A 434 -3.55 -14.31 23.88
N PHE A 435 -3.86 -14.16 25.17
CA PHE A 435 -5.23 -13.96 25.64
C PHE A 435 -5.81 -12.64 25.13
N LEU A 436 -5.07 -11.52 25.23
CA LEU A 436 -5.52 -10.21 24.75
C LEU A 436 -5.90 -10.22 23.27
N ILE A 437 -5.05 -10.83 22.44
CA ILE A 437 -5.29 -10.98 21.00
C ILE A 437 -6.55 -11.81 20.76
N SER A 438 -6.68 -12.94 21.46
CA SER A 438 -7.85 -13.83 21.33
C SER A 438 -9.14 -13.16 21.81
N PHE A 439 -9.06 -12.35 22.86
CA PHE A 439 -10.17 -11.56 23.39
C PHE A 439 -10.63 -10.51 22.37
N LEU A 440 -9.72 -9.75 21.78
CA LEU A 440 -10.04 -8.78 20.74
C LEU A 440 -10.63 -9.47 19.49
N GLU A 441 -10.02 -10.57 19.04
CA GLU A 441 -10.51 -11.37 17.89
C GLU A 441 -11.94 -11.87 18.13
N LYS A 442 -12.21 -12.45 19.30
CA LYS A 442 -13.55 -12.91 19.68
C LYS A 442 -14.55 -11.75 19.70
N THR A 443 -14.20 -10.63 20.35
CA THR A 443 -15.09 -9.49 20.52
C THR A 443 -15.45 -8.85 19.17
N LEU A 444 -14.46 -8.62 18.30
CA LEU A 444 -14.70 -8.10 16.95
C LEU A 444 -15.54 -9.05 16.09
N ARG A 445 -15.36 -10.36 16.25
CA ARG A 445 -16.18 -11.35 15.56
C ARG A 445 -17.65 -11.29 15.99
N LEU A 446 -17.91 -11.16 17.29
CA LEU A 446 -19.27 -11.01 17.81
C LEU A 446 -19.92 -9.72 17.33
N ILE A 447 -19.18 -8.60 17.34
CA ILE A 447 -19.64 -7.32 16.79
C ILE A 447 -20.00 -7.48 15.30
N TYR A 448 -19.11 -8.08 14.52
CA TYR A 448 -19.31 -8.29 13.08
C TYR A 448 -20.55 -9.14 12.79
N LEU A 449 -20.71 -10.27 13.50
CA LEU A 449 -21.88 -11.16 13.40
C LEU A 449 -23.19 -10.47 13.78
N SER A 450 -23.14 -9.49 14.68
CA SER A 450 -24.33 -8.78 15.15
C SER A 450 -24.83 -7.74 14.14
N VAL A 451 -23.97 -7.31 13.21
CA VAL A 451 -24.29 -6.31 12.17
C VAL A 451 -24.52 -6.94 10.81
N ASP A 452 -23.73 -7.96 10.42
CA ASP A 452 -23.91 -8.67 9.15
C ASP A 452 -24.67 -9.99 9.36
N THR A 453 -26.00 -9.90 9.36
CA THR A 453 -26.91 -11.03 9.59
C THR A 453 -26.85 -12.10 8.49
N LYS A 454 -26.39 -11.74 7.27
CA LYS A 454 -26.24 -12.70 6.15
C LYS A 454 -25.17 -13.75 6.42
N ILE A 455 -24.24 -13.47 7.34
CA ILE A 455 -23.09 -14.31 7.67
C ILE A 455 -23.37 -15.17 8.92
N PHE A 456 -24.55 -15.06 9.55
CA PHE A 456 -24.91 -15.77 10.78
C PHE A 456 -24.68 -17.30 10.71
N PHE A 457 -24.78 -17.91 9.52
CA PHE A 457 -24.54 -19.34 9.31
C PHE A 457 -23.08 -19.73 8.98
N GLU A 458 -22.16 -18.77 8.82
CA GLU A 458 -20.76 -19.03 8.51
C GLU A 458 -19.93 -19.27 9.78
N LYS A 459 -19.68 -20.55 10.09
CA LYS A 459 -18.91 -20.96 11.28
C LYS A 459 -17.43 -20.56 11.26
N ASN A 460 -16.88 -20.06 10.15
CA ASN A 460 -15.45 -19.83 9.94
C ASN A 460 -15.10 -18.39 9.52
N ILE A 461 -15.65 -17.38 10.19
CA ILE A 461 -15.23 -15.98 10.00
C ILE A 461 -13.82 -15.82 10.55
N THR A 462 -12.90 -15.36 9.70
CA THR A 462 -11.50 -15.08 10.06
C THR A 462 -11.30 -13.57 10.30
N LEU A 463 -10.23 -13.18 10.99
CA LEU A 463 -9.84 -11.77 11.08
C LEU A 463 -9.63 -11.14 9.69
N GLY A 464 -9.14 -11.93 8.71
CA GLY A 464 -8.98 -11.47 7.33
C GLY A 464 -10.31 -11.01 6.71
N SER A 465 -11.40 -11.76 6.93
CA SER A 465 -12.74 -11.37 6.46
C SER A 465 -13.32 -10.17 7.22
N ILE A 466 -13.02 -10.04 8.52
CA ILE A 466 -13.48 -8.91 9.35
C ILE A 466 -12.79 -7.62 8.91
N PHE A 467 -11.49 -7.63 8.66
CA PHE A 467 -10.76 -6.42 8.28
C PHE A 467 -10.81 -6.10 6.78
N GLY A 468 -10.98 -7.09 5.90
CA GLY A 468 -10.78 -6.94 4.46
C GLY A 468 -9.29 -7.03 4.07
N SER A 469 -8.89 -6.52 2.91
CA SER A 469 -7.47 -6.44 2.51
C SER A 469 -7.16 -5.18 1.69
N ASN A 470 -5.99 -4.59 1.89
CA ASN A 470 -5.51 -3.39 1.19
C ASN A 470 -6.57 -2.27 1.06
N ASN A 471 -7.02 -1.95 -0.16
CA ASN A 471 -8.06 -0.95 -0.46
C ASN A 471 -9.49 -1.52 -0.43
N ASN A 472 -9.64 -2.83 -0.28
CA ASN A 472 -10.92 -3.51 -0.16
C ASN A 472 -11.20 -3.83 1.32
N LEU A 473 -11.33 -2.77 2.11
CA LEU A 473 -11.69 -2.86 3.52
C LEU A 473 -13.13 -3.36 3.67
N ASN A 474 -13.38 -4.13 4.73
CA ASN A 474 -14.73 -4.64 4.98
C ASN A 474 -15.70 -3.47 5.24
N PRO A 475 -16.79 -3.30 4.46
CA PRO A 475 -17.67 -2.14 4.58
C PRO A 475 -18.38 -2.02 5.94
N VAL A 476 -18.72 -3.15 6.57
CA VAL A 476 -19.39 -3.19 7.88
C VAL A 476 -18.43 -2.68 8.95
N MET A 477 -17.22 -3.24 9.00
CA MET A 477 -16.22 -2.82 9.97
C MET A 477 -15.67 -1.42 9.69
N LEU A 478 -15.65 -0.99 8.42
CA LEU A 478 -15.28 0.37 8.05
C LEU A 478 -16.23 1.41 8.66
N ARG A 479 -17.54 1.13 8.70
CA ARG A 479 -18.51 2.02 9.37
C ARG A 479 -18.34 2.05 10.89
N LEU A 480 -18.02 0.91 11.50
CA LEU A 480 -17.87 0.81 12.96
C LEU A 480 -16.56 1.37 13.49
N LEU A 481 -15.46 1.21 12.74
CA LEU A 481 -14.12 1.59 13.18
C LEU A 481 -13.57 2.83 12.47
N GLY A 482 -14.04 3.16 11.26
CA GLY A 482 -13.36 4.12 10.40
C GLY A 482 -12.12 3.53 9.72
N GLU A 483 -11.65 4.17 8.65
CA GLU A 483 -10.56 3.66 7.81
C GLU A 483 -9.26 3.48 8.61
N HIS A 484 -8.83 4.50 9.35
CA HIS A 484 -7.51 4.50 9.96
C HIS A 484 -7.41 3.53 11.13
N GLN A 485 -8.40 3.53 12.03
CA GLN A 485 -8.47 2.54 13.11
C GLN A 485 -8.49 1.11 12.55
N LEU A 486 -9.29 0.84 11.52
CA LEU A 486 -9.37 -0.50 10.91
C LEU A 486 -8.01 -0.95 10.35
N ARG A 487 -7.32 -0.07 9.61
CA ARG A 487 -5.99 -0.34 9.05
C ARG A 487 -4.96 -0.58 10.16
N TRP A 488 -4.94 0.23 11.21
CA TRP A 488 -3.98 0.07 12.31
C TRP A 488 -4.24 -1.18 13.16
N THR A 489 -5.49 -1.48 13.51
CA THR A 489 -5.82 -2.72 14.22
C THR A 489 -5.42 -3.94 13.37
N ARG A 490 -5.64 -3.89 12.03
CA ARG A 490 -5.13 -4.91 11.11
C ARG A 490 -3.61 -4.99 11.11
N TYR A 491 -2.90 -3.87 11.06
CA TYR A 491 -1.43 -3.81 11.07
C TYR A 491 -0.82 -4.52 12.28
N TYR A 492 -1.43 -4.37 13.46
CA TYR A 492 -0.98 -5.04 14.68
C TYR A 492 -1.26 -6.54 14.65
N LEU A 493 -2.46 -6.95 14.23
CA LEU A 493 -2.90 -8.35 14.32
C LEU A 493 -2.42 -9.22 13.15
N LEU A 494 -2.45 -8.69 11.93
CA LEU A 494 -2.21 -9.40 10.67
C LEU A 494 -1.08 -8.75 9.85
N LYS A 495 -0.87 -9.26 8.64
CA LYS A 495 -0.13 -8.57 7.58
C LYS A 495 -1.10 -7.98 6.57
N ASP A 496 -0.72 -6.85 6.01
CA ASP A 496 -1.28 -6.37 4.77
C ASP A 496 -0.71 -7.13 3.56
N ASP A 497 -1.33 -7.00 2.39
CA ASP A 497 -1.01 -7.80 1.19
C ASP A 497 0.44 -7.59 0.68
N ASP A 498 1.15 -6.55 1.16
CA ASP A 498 2.57 -6.26 0.89
C ASP A 498 3.54 -6.80 1.97
N GLU A 499 3.09 -7.74 2.81
CA GLU A 499 3.83 -8.25 3.98
C GLU A 499 4.16 -7.16 5.04
N VAL A 500 3.43 -6.04 5.01
CA VAL A 500 3.57 -4.94 5.97
C VAL A 500 2.62 -5.14 7.14
N GLY A 501 3.14 -5.21 8.36
CA GLY A 501 2.38 -5.49 9.58
C GLY A 501 3.20 -6.23 10.62
N LEU A 502 2.84 -6.08 11.88
CA LEU A 502 3.52 -6.78 12.99
C LEU A 502 3.06 -8.23 13.11
N GLU A 503 1.88 -8.57 12.58
CA GLU A 503 1.34 -9.94 12.52
C GLU A 503 1.32 -10.65 13.87
N TYR A 504 1.05 -9.92 14.96
CA TYR A 504 1.17 -10.46 16.31
C TYR A 504 0.35 -11.73 16.50
N ARG A 505 -0.84 -11.81 15.90
CA ARG A 505 -1.72 -12.98 16.00
C ARG A 505 -1.01 -14.27 15.56
N ASN A 506 -0.40 -14.28 14.38
CA ASN A 506 0.27 -15.49 13.86
C ASN A 506 1.64 -15.70 14.50
N ARG A 507 2.40 -14.63 14.75
CA ARG A 507 3.75 -14.73 15.35
C ARG A 507 3.70 -15.31 16.74
N ILE A 508 2.72 -14.89 17.54
CA ILE A 508 2.53 -15.33 18.92
C ILE A 508 1.92 -16.73 18.93
N ALA A 509 0.85 -16.99 18.17
CA ALA A 509 0.20 -18.32 18.14
C ALA A 509 1.10 -19.45 17.61
N HIS A 510 2.00 -19.15 16.67
CA HIS A 510 2.88 -20.15 16.04
C HIS A 510 4.35 -20.04 16.47
N LEU A 511 4.68 -19.18 17.43
CA LEU A 511 6.06 -18.91 17.86
C LEU A 511 7.01 -18.58 16.69
N ARG A 512 6.48 -17.90 15.65
CA ARG A 512 7.25 -17.55 14.45
C ARG A 512 8.08 -16.30 14.73
N ASP A 513 9.40 -16.46 14.73
CA ASP A 513 10.37 -15.37 14.93
C ASP A 513 10.15 -14.58 16.24
N VAL A 514 9.62 -15.24 17.26
CA VAL A 514 9.34 -14.67 18.59
C VAL A 514 9.99 -15.55 19.65
N LYS A 515 10.65 -14.93 20.62
CA LYS A 515 11.17 -15.59 21.82
C LYS A 515 10.28 -15.20 23.01
N PRO A 516 9.52 -16.12 23.62
CA PRO A 516 8.63 -15.80 24.74
C PRO A 516 9.32 -15.06 25.89
N ASN A 517 10.59 -15.35 26.16
CA ASN A 517 11.37 -14.72 27.22
C ASN A 517 11.73 -13.24 26.96
N ASN A 518 11.50 -12.73 25.74
CA ASN A 518 11.87 -11.37 25.37
C ASN A 518 10.72 -10.37 25.50
N PHE A 519 9.51 -10.81 25.87
CA PHE A 519 8.36 -9.90 26.00
C PHE A 519 8.55 -8.90 27.12
N THR A 520 8.41 -7.63 26.77
CA THR A 520 8.51 -6.49 27.69
C THR A 520 7.14 -6.00 28.12
N THR A 521 7.08 -5.30 29.26
CA THR A 521 5.85 -4.65 29.74
C THR A 521 5.33 -3.63 28.73
N ASN A 522 6.22 -2.90 28.04
CA ASN A 522 5.83 -1.91 27.03
C ASN A 522 5.10 -2.56 25.85
N GLU A 523 5.64 -3.66 25.30
CA GLU A 523 4.99 -4.39 24.21
C GLU A 523 3.61 -4.91 24.63
N PHE A 524 3.51 -5.45 25.84
CA PHE A 524 2.23 -5.90 26.40
C PHE A 524 1.23 -4.75 26.52
N LEU A 525 1.63 -3.62 27.13
CA LEU A 525 0.76 -2.46 27.32
C LEU A 525 0.35 -1.82 25.99
N SER A 526 1.22 -1.78 24.99
CA SER A 526 0.85 -1.30 23.65
C SER A 526 -0.25 -2.16 23.03
N ILE A 527 -0.22 -3.48 23.24
CA ILE A 527 -1.29 -4.37 22.78
C ILE A 527 -2.58 -4.14 23.58
N VAL A 528 -2.49 -3.97 24.91
CA VAL A 528 -3.64 -3.56 25.75
C VAL A 528 -4.27 -2.28 25.21
N TRP A 529 -3.45 -1.27 24.93
CA TRP A 529 -3.91 0.01 24.41
C TRP A 529 -4.60 -0.14 23.04
N ILE A 530 -4.10 -1.00 22.15
CA ILE A 530 -4.77 -1.29 20.87
C ILE A 530 -6.14 -1.95 21.07
N VAL A 531 -6.28 -2.86 22.05
CA VAL A 531 -7.59 -3.43 22.42
C VAL A 531 -8.54 -2.31 22.88
N LEU A 532 -8.07 -1.46 23.79
CA LEU A 532 -8.88 -0.34 24.32
C LEU A 532 -9.28 0.64 23.23
N SER A 533 -8.32 1.09 22.41
CA SER A 533 -8.56 2.01 21.31
C SER A 533 -9.60 1.43 20.35
N THR A 534 -9.45 0.16 19.95
CA THR A 534 -10.37 -0.47 19.00
C THR A 534 -11.80 -0.54 19.55
N LEU A 535 -11.97 -1.00 20.79
CA LEU A 535 -13.31 -1.14 21.38
C LEU A 535 -13.94 0.22 21.71
N ASN A 536 -13.16 1.17 22.21
CA ASN A 536 -13.64 2.53 22.44
C ASN A 536 -14.02 3.21 21.13
N THR A 537 -13.34 2.95 20.01
CA THR A 537 -13.74 3.50 18.70
C THR A 537 -15.09 2.95 18.26
N VAL A 538 -15.35 1.65 18.42
CA VAL A 538 -16.68 1.08 18.12
C VAL A 538 -17.74 1.76 18.97
N PHE A 539 -17.51 1.87 20.28
CA PHE A 539 -18.41 2.55 21.21
C PHE A 539 -18.68 4.00 20.80
N VAL A 540 -17.63 4.79 20.52
CA VAL A 540 -17.74 6.20 20.15
C VAL A 540 -18.49 6.36 18.84
N ASN A 541 -18.22 5.54 17.82
CA ASN A 541 -18.91 5.64 16.54
C ASN A 541 -20.39 5.24 16.63
N LEU A 542 -20.74 4.28 17.49
CA LEU A 542 -22.15 3.96 17.79
C LEU A 542 -22.88 5.11 18.49
N ILE A 543 -22.17 5.99 19.21
CA ILE A 543 -22.76 7.17 19.86
C ILE A 543 -22.83 8.36 18.91
N ASN A 544 -21.81 8.53 18.06
CA ASN A 544 -21.68 9.67 17.18
C ASN A 544 -22.58 9.59 15.92
N ASP A 545 -22.99 8.39 15.51
CA ASP A 545 -23.69 8.16 14.23
C ASP A 545 -25.12 7.61 14.45
N GLU A 546 -26.11 8.51 14.47
CA GLU A 546 -27.55 8.15 14.56
C GLU A 546 -28.02 7.32 13.35
N ASP A 547 -27.43 7.51 12.16
CA ASP A 547 -27.77 6.76 10.93
C ASP A 547 -27.22 5.33 10.97
N LEU A 548 -26.14 5.07 11.74
CA LEU A 548 -25.57 3.74 11.94
C LEU A 548 -26.47 2.88 12.83
N GLU A 549 -27.04 3.47 13.89
CA GLU A 549 -28.05 2.80 14.72
C GLU A 549 -29.30 2.45 13.89
N GLU A 550 -29.77 3.38 13.05
CA GLU A 550 -30.88 3.14 12.14
C GLU A 550 -30.55 2.07 11.07
N TYR A 551 -29.33 2.06 10.52
CA TYR A 551 -28.85 1.04 9.60
C TYR A 551 -28.85 -0.37 10.22
N ILE A 552 -28.34 -0.50 11.46
CA ILE A 552 -28.32 -1.77 12.19
C ILE A 552 -29.76 -2.25 12.49
N MET A 553 -30.66 -1.33 12.84
CA MET A 553 -32.08 -1.63 13.05
C MET A 553 -32.82 -2.02 11.76
N ASN A 554 -32.53 -1.37 10.63
CA ASN A 554 -33.17 -1.63 9.35
C ASN A 554 -32.66 -2.91 8.67
N ALA A 555 -31.36 -3.22 8.78
CA ALA A 555 -30.79 -4.50 8.32
C ALA A 555 -31.47 -5.73 8.95
N ARG A 556 -32.15 -5.56 10.09
CA ARG A 556 -32.92 -6.59 10.81
C ARG A 556 -34.40 -6.61 10.46
N LYS A 557 -35.01 -5.47 10.11
CA LYS A 557 -36.43 -5.44 9.68
C LYS A 557 -36.65 -6.26 8.41
N ASP A 558 -35.69 -6.24 7.49
CA ASP A 558 -35.70 -7.06 6.27
C ASP A 558 -35.69 -8.58 6.57
N GLU A 559 -35.34 -8.99 7.80
CA GLU A 559 -35.36 -10.37 8.28
C GLU A 559 -36.75 -10.79 8.78
N VAL A 560 -37.43 -9.91 9.52
CA VAL A 560 -38.77 -10.18 10.08
C VAL A 560 -39.83 -10.18 8.99
N ASP A 561 -39.72 -9.31 7.99
CA ASP A 561 -40.67 -9.24 6.88
C ASP A 561 -40.41 -10.31 5.79
N GLY A 562 -39.21 -10.90 5.76
CA GLY A 562 -38.83 -12.00 4.86
C GLY A 562 -39.31 -13.38 5.31
N GLU A 563 -39.55 -13.60 6.60
CA GLU A 563 -40.05 -14.88 7.14
C GLU A 563 -41.58 -15.06 7.03
N TYR A 564 -42.33 -14.02 6.64
CA TYR A 564 -43.80 -14.10 6.42
C TYR A 564 -44.23 -14.13 4.94
N SER A 565 -43.29 -14.23 4.01
CA SER A 565 -43.59 -14.44 2.58
C SER A 565 -43.15 -15.84 2.12
N VAL A 566 -43.85 -16.87 2.57
CA VAL A 566 -43.91 -18.20 1.91
C VAL A 566 -45.36 -18.63 1.74
#